data_AF-A0A949PJ02-F1
#
_entry.id   AF-A0A949PJ02-F1
#
_cell.length_a   1.000
_cell.length_b   1.000
_cell.length_c   1.000
_cell.angle_alpha   90.00
_cell.angle_beta   90.00
_cell.angle_gamma   90.00
#
_symmetry.space_group_name_H-M   'P 1'
#
loop_
_entity.id
_entity.type
_entity.pdbx_description
1 polymer ?
#
loop_
_entity_poly.entity_id
_entity_poly.type
_entity_poly.pdbx_seq_one_letter_code
_entity_poly.pdbx_strand_id
1 'polypeptide(L)' 'DSGLDIDALKIVAEGVNALRSPDRAMIVITHYQRLLDYIVPDKVHVLNNGQVVRSGGKELAMELEETGYGEISASAAQ' A
#
# COMPACT_ATOMS: atom_id res chain seq x y z
N ASP A 1 -10.12 -2.92 8.90
CA ASP A 1 -11.58 -2.97 9.03
C ASP A 1 -12.06 -1.94 10.04
N SER A 2 -11.81 -0.67 9.72
CA SER A 2 -12.13 0.52 10.50
C SER A 2 -11.11 1.56 10.03
N GLY A 3 -11.54 2.76 9.69
CA GLY A 3 -10.60 3.89 9.56
C GLY A 3 -9.70 3.90 10.79
N LEU A 4 -8.45 3.48 10.60
CA LEU A 4 -7.47 3.58 11.66
C LEU A 4 -7.38 5.06 11.97
N ASP A 5 -7.65 5.39 13.22
CA ASP A 5 -7.43 6.71 13.74
C ASP A 5 -6.01 7.16 13.34
N ILE A 6 -5.84 8.43 12.98
CA ILE A 6 -4.57 8.93 12.41
C ILE A 6 -3.40 8.59 13.34
N ASP A 7 -3.65 8.59 14.64
CA ASP A 7 -2.66 8.26 15.66
C ASP A 7 -2.32 6.76 15.70
N ALA A 8 -3.30 5.88 15.47
CA ALA A 8 -3.05 4.44 15.37
C ALA A 8 -2.21 4.11 14.12
N LEU A 9 -2.44 4.79 13.00
CA LEU A 9 -1.61 4.65 11.79
C LEU A 9 -0.14 5.04 12.07
N LYS A 10 0.08 6.14 12.80
CA LYS A 10 1.43 6.59 13.16
C LYS A 10 2.14 5.59 14.05
N ILE A 11 1.49 5.08 15.10
CA ILE A 11 2.09 4.09 16.01
C ILE A 11 2.48 2.81 15.25
N VAL A 12 1.60 2.32 14.37
CA VAL A 12 1.90 1.15 13.53
C VAL A 12 3.08 1.43 12.60
N ALA A 13 3.11 2.60 11.95
CA ALA A 13 4.19 2.98 11.07
C ALA A 13 5.54 3.13 11.78
N GLU A 14 5.54 3.72 12.98
CA GLU A 14 6.74 3.80 13.83
C GLU A 14 7.26 2.40 14.18
N GLY A 15 6.38 1.48 14.57
CA GLY A 15 6.75 0.10 14.85
C GLY A 15 7.32 -0.61 13.62
N VAL A 16 6.68 -0.48 12.46
CA VAL A 16 7.16 -1.05 11.19
C VAL A 16 8.54 -0.50 10.84
N ASN A 17 8.73 0.82 10.89
CA ASN A 17 9.97 1.47 10.52
C ASN A 17 11.12 1.15 11.50
N ALA A 18 10.84 1.07 12.80
CA ALA A 18 11.83 0.66 13.81
C ALA A 18 12.32 -0.78 13.62
N LEU A 19 11.49 -1.62 13.00
CA LEU A 19 11.77 -3.03 12.76
C LEU A 19 12.40 -3.30 11.38
N ARG A 20 12.61 -2.27 10.54
CA ARG A 20 13.26 -2.41 9.23
C ARG A 20 14.72 -2.84 9.38
N SER A 21 15.12 -3.83 8.59
CA SER A 21 16.47 -4.36 8.60
C SER A 21 16.72 -5.17 7.33
N PRO A 22 17.98 -5.30 6.84
CA PRO A 22 18.30 -6.09 5.64
C PRO A 22 17.94 -7.58 5.75
N ASP A 23 17.81 -8.13 6.96
CA ASP A 23 17.45 -9.53 7.23
C ASP A 23 15.93 -9.76 7.41
N ARG A 24 15.11 -8.71 7.24
CA ARG A 24 13.66 -8.77 7.49
C ARG A 24 12.85 -8.19 6.34
N ALA A 25 11.95 -9.01 5.80
CA ALA A 25 10.93 -8.57 4.86
C ALA A 25 9.59 -8.32 5.56
N MET A 26 8.82 -7.36 5.06
CA MET A 26 7.50 -7.04 5.56
C MET A 26 6.52 -6.92 4.41
N ILE A 27 5.30 -7.42 4.60
CA ILE A 27 4.19 -7.25 3.67
C ILE A 27 3.10 -6.49 4.43
N VAL A 28 2.82 -5.27 3.97
CA VAL A 28 1.78 -4.41 4.55
C VAL A 28 0.58 -4.45 3.62
N ILE A 29 -0.56 -4.93 4.12
CA ILE A 29 -1.82 -4.99 3.38
C ILE A 29 -2.67 -3.81 3.84
N THR A 30 -2.96 -2.88 2.92
CA THR A 30 -3.76 -1.69 3.21
C THR A 30 -4.66 -1.33 2.03
N HIS A 31 -5.83 -0.78 2.34
CA HIS A 31 -6.66 -0.03 1.39
C HIS A 31 -6.62 1.48 1.66
N TYR A 32 -5.86 1.91 2.68
CA TYR A 32 -5.62 3.33 2.99
C TYR A 32 -4.30 3.78 2.40
N GLN A 33 -4.37 4.73 1.46
CA GLN A 33 -3.20 5.35 0.83
C GLN A 33 -2.39 6.18 1.84
N ARG A 34 -3.06 6.83 2.80
CA ARG A 34 -2.42 7.60 3.89
C ARG A 34 -1.38 6.83 4.71
N LEU A 35 -1.46 5.49 4.76
CA LEU A 35 -0.44 4.70 5.46
C LEU A 35 0.92 4.77 4.73
N LEU A 36 0.89 4.95 3.41
CA LEU A 36 2.06 4.98 2.54
C LEU A 36 2.85 6.29 2.69
N ASP A 37 2.23 7.34 3.24
CA ASP A 37 2.93 8.56 3.67
C ASP A 37 3.87 8.31 4.86
N TYR A 38 3.53 7.34 5.72
CA TYR A 38 4.31 7.01 6.93
C TYR A 38 5.21 5.79 6.73
N ILE A 39 4.84 4.86 5.84
CA ILE A 39 5.61 3.68 5.50
C ILE A 39 5.90 3.71 4.00
N VAL A 40 7.08 4.18 3.63
CA VAL A 40 7.51 4.20 2.22
C VAL A 40 7.84 2.78 1.75
N PRO A 41 7.06 2.17 0.85
CA PRO A 41 7.32 0.82 0.39
C PRO A 41 8.44 0.80 -0.66
N ASP A 42 9.20 -0.30 -0.68
CA ASP A 42 10.16 -0.57 -1.76
C ASP A 42 9.43 -1.05 -3.03
N LYS A 43 8.29 -1.73 -2.85
CA LYS A 43 7.46 -2.26 -3.93
C LYS A 43 5.97 -2.23 -3.55
N VAL A 44 5.13 -1.89 -4.53
CA VAL A 44 3.67 -1.83 -4.41
C VAL A 44 3.05 -2.86 -5.34
N HIS A 45 2.05 -3.57 -4.84
CA HIS A 45 1.28 -4.56 -5.60
C HIS A 45 -0.22 -4.26 -5.44
N VAL A 46 -0.94 -4.20 -6.57
CA VAL A 46 -2.39 -4.03 -6.57
C VAL A 46 -3.04 -5.38 -6.78
N LEU A 47 -3.84 -5.80 -5.80
CA LEU A 47 -4.59 -7.03 -5.84
C LEU A 47 -6.03 -6.75 -6.27
N ASN A 48 -6.49 -7.43 -7.32
CA ASN A 48 -7.87 -7.38 -7.80
C ASN A 48 -8.31 -8.79 -8.21
N ASN A 49 -9.54 -9.19 -7.84
CA ASN A 49 -10.09 -10.52 -8.12
C ASN A 49 -9.14 -11.69 -7.77
N GLY A 50 -8.42 -11.57 -6.65
CA GLY A 50 -7.48 -12.60 -6.18
C GLY A 50 -6.16 -12.68 -6.95
N GLN A 51 -5.89 -11.74 -7.86
CA GLN A 51 -4.67 -11.70 -8.66
C GLN A 51 -3.94 -10.36 -8.52
N VAL A 52 -2.61 -10.40 -8.61
CA VAL A 52 -1.81 -9.17 -8.70
C VAL A 52 -1.90 -8.66 -10.12
N VAL A 53 -2.67 -7.57 -10.31
CA VAL A 53 -2.94 -7.01 -11.63
C VAL A 53 -1.97 -5.91 -12.03
N ARG A 54 -1.29 -5.30 -11.04
CA ARG A 54 -0.25 -4.29 -11.28
C ARG A 54 0.80 -4.32 -10.17
N SER A 55 2.04 -4.02 -10.54
CA SER A 55 3.16 -3.90 -9.61
C SER A 55 4.02 -2.70 -10.00
N GLY A 56 4.60 -2.00 -9.03
CA GLY A 56 5.44 -0.83 -9.27
C GLY A 56 6.22 -0.43 -8.01
N GLY A 57 6.94 0.69 -8.07
CA GLY A 57 7.50 1.33 -6.89
C GLY A 57 6.47 2.19 -6.16
N LYS A 58 6.94 3.07 -5.27
CA LYS A 58 6.09 3.98 -4.49
C LYS A 58 5.26 4.94 -5.37
N GLU A 59 5.73 5.25 -6.57
CA GLU A 59 5.03 6.08 -7.56
C GLU A 59 3.67 5.49 -7.96
N LEU A 60 3.55 4.16 -7.96
CA LEU A 60 2.26 3.50 -8.22
C LEU A 60 1.24 3.80 -7.13
N ALA A 61 1.68 3.99 -5.88
CA ALA A 61 0.80 4.39 -4.81
C ALA A 61 0.27 5.83 -4.97
N MET A 62 1.15 6.74 -5.43
CA MET A 62 0.78 8.14 -5.70
C MET A 62 -0.19 8.24 -6.88
N GLU A 63 0.07 7.50 -7.97
CA GLU A 63 -0.85 7.41 -9.12
C GLU A 63 -2.24 6.96 -8.67
N LEU A 64 -2.31 5.93 -7.82
CA LEU A 64 -3.58 5.41 -7.30
C LEU A 64 -4.33 6.38 -6.40
N GLU A 65 -3.64 7.29 -5.73
CA GLU A 65 -4.26 8.34 -4.93
C GLU A 65 -4.92 9.39 -5.81
N GLU A 66 -4.28 9.74 -6.92
CA GLU A 66 -4.81 10.73 -7.88
C GLU A 66 -5.96 10.16 -8.72
N THR A 67 -5.82 8.94 -9.24
CA THR A 67 -6.78 8.36 -10.21
C THR A 67 -7.83 7.46 -9.55
N GLY A 68 -7.58 7.01 -8.33
CA GLY A 68 -8.37 5.98 -7.66
C GLY A 68 -8.19 4.59 -8.28
N TYR A 69 -8.82 3.58 -7.69
CA TYR A 69 -8.69 2.18 -8.14
C TYR A 69 -9.54 1.83 -9.37
N GLY A 70 -10.38 2.75 -9.85
CA GLY A 70 -11.34 2.51 -10.93
C GLY A 70 -10.67 2.09 -12.24
N GLU A 71 -9.57 2.73 -12.60
CA GLU A 71 -8.86 2.44 -13.86
C GLU A 71 -8.20 1.05 -13.88
N ILE A 72 -7.76 0.56 -12.71
CA ILE A 72 -7.14 -0.77 -12.59
C ILE A 72 -8.19 -1.88 -12.70
N SER A 73 -9.43 -1.62 -12.28
CA SER A 73 -10.51 -2.61 -12.39
C SER A 73 -10.87 -2.91 -13.85
N ALA A 74 -10.71 -1.94 -14.76
CA ALA A 74 -11.03 -2.08 -16.17
C ALA A 74 -9.98 -2.92 -16.95
N SER A 75 -8.72 -2.95 -16.51
CA SER A 75 -7.65 -3.66 -17.24
C SER A 75 -7.59 -5.17 -16.94
N ALA A 76 -8.32 -5.65 -15.93
CA ALA A 76 -8.35 -7.06 -15.55
C ALA A 76 -9.51 -7.84 -16.19
N ALA A 77 -10.36 -7.16 -16.97
CA ALA A 77 -11.47 -7.75 -17.71
C ALA A 77 -11.15 -7.78 -19.23
N GLN A 78 -10.16 -8.59 -19.61
CA GLN A 78 -9.96 -9.05 -20.99
C GLN A 78 -9.59 -10.53 -20.99
#